data_AF-A0A0A1Q0T9-F1
#
_entry.id   AF-A0A0A1Q0T9-F1
#
_cell.length_a   1.000
_cell.length_b   1.000
_cell.length_c   1.000
_cell.angle_alpha   90.00
_cell.angle_beta   90.00
_cell.angle_gamma   90.00
#
_symmetry.space_group_name_H-M   'P 1'
#
loop_
_entity.id
_entity.type
_entity.pdbx_description
1 polymer ?
#
loop_
_entity_poly.entity_id
_entity_poly.type
_entity_poly.pdbx_seq_one_letter_code
_entity_poly.pdbx_strand_id
1 'polypeptide(L)' 'MAAPVPCRKPVAEPRRIVTEADIDAVLDAHAGDSRAAVRAVLEDLAMIAERYSQRVSHGYERGFLAAERRP' A
#
# COMPACT_ATOMS: atom_id res chain seq x y z
N MET A 1 30.45 -0.45 -15.52
CA MET A 1 29.25 0.29 -15.94
C MET A 1 28.03 -0.52 -15.53
N ALA A 2 27.29 -0.08 -14.52
CA ALA A 2 26.04 -0.74 -14.10
C ALA A 2 24.88 -0.21 -14.97
N ALA A 3 24.12 -1.12 -15.58
CA ALA A 3 22.94 -0.77 -16.37
C ALA A 3 21.86 -0.12 -15.48
N PRO A 4 21.07 0.85 -16.00
CA PRO A 4 19.99 1.46 -15.24
C PRO A 4 18.92 0.42 -14.89
N VAL A 5 18.49 0.40 -13.63
CA VAL A 5 17.40 -0.47 -13.17
C VAL A 5 16.12 -0.06 -13.90
N PRO A 6 15.46 -0.95 -14.65
CA PRO A 6 14.22 -0.59 -15.33
C PRO A 6 13.15 -0.28 -14.27
N CYS A 7 12.48 0.86 -14.44
CA CYS A 7 11.33 1.26 -13.62
C CYS A 7 10.19 0.27 -13.87
N ARG A 8 10.14 -0.83 -13.10
CA ARG A 8 9.02 -1.77 -13.12
C ARG A 8 7.81 -1.03 -12.55
N LYS A 9 6.86 -0.66 -13.40
CA LYS A 9 5.51 -0.32 -12.95
C LYS A 9 4.98 -1.52 -12.15
N PRO A 10 4.38 -1.31 -10.98
CA PRO A 10 3.74 -2.42 -10.27
C PRO A 10 2.73 -3.04 -11.23
N VAL A 11 2.82 -4.36 -11.43
CA VAL A 11 1.80 -5.12 -12.14
C VAL A 11 0.53 -4.92 -11.33
N ALA A 12 -0.48 -4.26 -11.91
CA ALA A 12 -1.76 -4.10 -11.27
C ALA A 12 -2.38 -5.50 -11.15
N GLU A 13 -2.27 -6.09 -9.96
CA GLU A 13 -2.97 -7.33 -9.65
C GLU A 13 -4.47 -7.12 -9.86
N PRO A 14 -5.19 -8.14 -10.36
CA PRO A 14 -6.62 -8.03 -10.56
C PRO A 14 -7.29 -7.58 -9.25
N ARG A 15 -8.06 -6.49 -9.33
CA ARG A 15 -8.81 -5.98 -8.18
C ARG A 15 -9.72 -7.08 -7.67
N ARG A 16 -9.42 -7.63 -6.50
CA ARG A 16 -10.30 -8.57 -5.82
C ARG A 16 -11.61 -7.85 -5.51
N ILE A 17 -12.72 -8.37 -6.02
CA ILE A 17 -14.05 -7.84 -5.72
C ILE A 17 -14.39 -8.28 -4.30
N VAL A 18 -14.64 -7.31 -3.41
CA VAL A 18 -15.12 -7.58 -2.05
C VAL A 18 -16.57 -8.03 -2.15
N THR A 19 -16.89 -9.15 -1.51
CA THR A 19 -18.24 -9.73 -1.49
C THR A 19 -18.95 -9.44 -0.16
N GLU A 20 -20.28 -9.60 -0.11
CA GLU A 20 -21.04 -9.52 1.14
C GLU A 20 -20.52 -10.51 2.21
N ALA A 21 -20.11 -11.71 1.79
CA ALA A 21 -19.52 -12.70 2.70
C ALA A 21 -18.19 -12.22 3.32
N ASP A 22 -17.41 -11.41 2.60
CA ASP A 22 -16.19 -10.80 3.16
C ASP A 22 -16.54 -9.73 4.19
N ILE A 23 -17.64 -8.98 3.98
CA ILE A 23 -18.14 -7.97 4.93
C ILE A 23 -18.65 -8.65 6.20
N ASP A 24 -19.45 -9.70 6.06
CA ASP A 24 -19.98 -10.47 7.18
C ASP A 24 -18.86 -11.09 8.00
N ALA A 25 -17.83 -11.65 7.35
CA ALA A 25 -16.66 -12.19 8.05
C ALA A 25 -15.93 -11.13 8.89
N VAL A 26 -15.84 -9.89 8.41
CA VAL A 26 -15.26 -8.78 9.17
C VAL A 26 -16.17 -8.38 10.34
N LEU A 27 -17.48 -8.29 10.12
CA LEU A 27 -18.43 -7.98 11.19
C LEU A 27 -18.42 -9.04 12.29
N ASP A 28 -18.40 -10.32 11.92
CA ASP A 28 -18.33 -11.45 12.85
C ASP A 28 -17.04 -11.44 13.67
N ALA A 29 -15.90 -11.09 13.05
CA ALA A 29 -14.63 -10.93 13.75
C ALA A 29 -14.67 -9.86 14.85
N HIS A 30 -15.61 -8.91 14.75
CA HIS A 30 -15.85 -7.85 15.73
C HIS A 30 -17.16 -8.05 16.52
N ALA A 31 -17.65 -9.29 16.60
CA ALA A 31 -18.88 -9.64 17.32
C ALA A 31 -20.11 -8.81 16.89
N GLY A 32 -20.17 -8.41 15.63
CA GLY A 32 -21.22 -7.57 15.06
C GLY A 32 -21.11 -6.07 15.41
N ASP A 33 -20.08 -5.64 16.14
CA ASP A 33 -19.86 -4.21 16.39
C ASP A 33 -19.31 -3.52 15.12
N SER A 34 -20.23 -2.91 14.37
CA SER A 34 -19.91 -2.21 13.13
C SER A 34 -18.95 -1.03 13.34
N ARG A 35 -18.96 -0.37 14.50
CA ARG A 35 -18.04 0.75 14.78
C ARG A 35 -16.63 0.23 15.03
N ALA A 36 -16.50 -0.89 15.74
CA ALA A 36 -15.20 -1.54 15.95
C ALA A 36 -14.62 -2.06 14.62
N ALA A 37 -15.43 -2.70 13.79
CA ALA A 37 -15.03 -3.18 12.46
C ALA A 37 -14.55 -2.04 11.54
N VAL A 38 -15.32 -0.95 11.43
CA VAL A 38 -14.92 0.20 10.62
C VAL A 38 -13.64 0.84 11.15
N ARG A 39 -13.48 0.94 12.48
CA ARG A 39 -12.25 1.47 13.07
C ARG A 39 -11.03 0.62 12.68
N ALA A 40 -11.12 -0.70 12.80
CA ALA A 40 -10.03 -1.61 12.44
C ALA A 40 -9.63 -1.46 10.96
N VAL A 41 -10.60 -1.41 10.06
CA VAL A 41 -10.34 -1.20 8.62
C VAL A 41 -9.64 0.14 8.36
N LEU A 42 -10.07 1.22 9.03
CA LEU A 42 -9.44 2.53 8.87
C LEU A 42 -8.00 2.57 9.41
N GLU A 43 -7.73 1.87 10.50
CA GLU A 43 -6.37 1.72 11.06
C GLU A 43 -5.45 0.95 10.09
N ASP A 44 -5.94 -0.14 9.51
CA ASP A 44 -5.21 -0.91 8.50
C ASP A 44 -4.92 -0.06 7.25
N LEU A 45 -5.89 0.72 6.78
CA LEU A 45 -5.71 1.62 5.64
C LEU A 45 -4.68 2.71 5.94
N ALA A 46 -4.69 3.27 7.15
CA ALA A 46 -3.70 4.27 7.57
C ALA A 46 -2.28 3.67 7.56
N MET A 47 -2.11 2.45 8.09
CA MET A 47 -0.84 1.74 8.09
C MET A 47 -0.33 1.45 6.67
N ILE A 48 -1.22 1.01 5.78
CA ILE A 48 -0.88 0.76 4.37
C ILE A 48 -0.46 2.06 3.67
N ALA A 49 -1.21 3.15 3.90
CA ALA A 49 -0.90 4.45 3.32
C ALA A 49 0.45 4.99 3.80
N GLU A 50 0.75 4.86 5.10
CA GLU A 50 2.05 5.25 5.66
C GLU A 50 3.20 4.43 5.04
N ARG A 51 3.04 3.11 4.94
CA ARG A 51 4.05 2.24 4.32
C ARG A 51 4.25 2.57 2.84
N TYR A 52 3.18 2.90 2.13
CA TYR A 52 3.27 3.32 0.73
C TYR A 52 4.00 4.67 0.60
N SER A 53 3.67 5.65 1.44
CA SER A 53 4.37 6.95 1.54
C SER A 53 5.88 6.75 1.71
N GLN A 54 6.30 5.92 2.67
CA GLN A 54 7.72 5.62 2.90
C GLN A 54 8.39 4.98 1.67
N ARG A 55 7.72 4.05 0.98
CA ARG A 55 8.28 3.41 -0.23
C ARG A 55 8.45 4.39 -1.40
N VAL A 56 7.53 5.33 -1.57
CA VAL A 56 7.61 6.35 -2.61
C VAL A 56 8.71 7.37 -2.30
N SER A 57 8.84 7.80 -1.04
CA SER A 57 9.89 8.76 -0.63
C SER A 57 11.30 8.21 -0.84
N HIS A 58 11.57 6.94 -0.49
CA HIS A 58 12.87 6.30 -0.77
C HIS A 58 13.16 6.17 -2.29
N GLY A 59 12.11 6.05 -3.12
CA GLY A 59 12.24 6.04 -4.57
C GLY A 59 12.64 7.41 -5.14
N TYR A 60 12.08 8.49 -4.58
CA TYR A 60 12.40 9.86 -4.97
C TYR A 60 13.82 10.25 -4.54
N GLU A 61 14.19 10.01 -3.28
CA GLU A 61 15.52 10.35 -2.76
C GLU A 61 16.65 9.60 -3.50
N ARG A 62 16.46 8.32 -3.81
CA ARG A 62 17.43 7.56 -4.63
C ARG A 62 17.55 8.08 -6.06
N GLY A 63 16.44 8.52 -6.67
CA GLY A 63 16.44 9.13 -8.00
C GLY A 63 17.14 10.48 -8.02
N PHE A 64 16.90 11.30 -6.99
CA PHE A 64 17.52 12.62 -6.82
C PHE A 64 19.04 12.52 -6.60
N LEU A 65 19.49 11.69 -5.65
CA LEU A 65 20.91 11.51 -5.37
C LEU A 65 21.69 10.83 -6.52
N ALA A 66 21.02 10.01 -7.33
CA ALA A 66 21.62 9.42 -8.54
C ALA A 66 21.71 10.42 -9.70
N ALA A 67 20.77 11.37 -9.80
CA ALA A 67 20.82 12.45 -10.78
C ALA A 67 21.93 13.46 -10.46
N GLU A 68 22.14 13.75 -9.18
CA GLU A 68 23.14 14.74 -8.71
C GLU A 68 24.59 14.22 -8.74
N ARG A 69 24.80 12.90 -8.81
CA ARG A 69 26.12 12.27 -8.98
C ARG A 69 26.57 12.07 -10.44
N ARG A 70 25.81 12.55 -11.42
CA ARG A 70 26.19 12.47 -12.84
C ARG A 70 26.92 13.77 -13.24
N PRO A 71 28.22 13.74 -13.60
CA PRO A 71 28.94 14.92 -14.07
C PRO A 71 28.41 15.42 -15.42
#